data_AF-A0A7X4CAP0-F1
#
_entry.id   AF-A0A7X4CAP0-F1
#
_cell.length_a   1.000
_cell.length_b   1.000
_cell.length_c   1.000
_cell.angle_alpha   90.00
_cell.angle_beta   90.00
_cell.angle_gamma   90.00
#
_symmetry.space_group_name_H-M   'P 1'
#
loop_
_entity.id
_entity.type
_entity.pdbx_description
1 polymer ?
#
loop_
_entity_poly.entity_id
_entity_poly.type
_entity_poly.pdbx_seq_one_letter_code
_entity_poly.pdbx_strand_id
1 'polypeptide(L)'
;MSPPKWWTSTIKSCNPSRGKRLGTKPAIHSLQEMKGLQNSILNRSPLTFTLTLLLLVVAIPPDPARTTEREKELSRLQAKAEDAMAQGDPQGAANNIGRAALLASQLDKQSDATRPPYRIMVDLFRAQEQVYRAIALFQQSGERTPASSGICSLLSQGRQHAFRALENHSVTTAGQAVYDHLHQQTTEWLEIVQELQQEWDCTQ
;
A
#
# COMPACT_ATOMS: atom_id res chain seq x y z
N MET A 1 4.53 -7.29 8.02
CA MET A 1 3.54 -7.88 7.09
C MET A 1 4.33 -8.69 6.05
N SER A 2 3.74 -9.58 5.28
CA SER A 2 4.45 -10.24 4.17
C SER A 2 4.85 -9.22 3.09
N PRO A 3 5.90 -9.46 2.28
CA PRO A 3 6.27 -8.59 1.16
C PRO A 3 5.03 -8.29 0.29
N PRO A 4 5.03 -7.17 -0.48
CA PRO A 4 3.90 -6.81 -1.33
C PRO A 4 3.41 -8.03 -2.09
N LYS A 5 2.10 -8.32 -2.08
CA LYS A 5 1.58 -9.60 -2.59
C LYS A 5 2.04 -9.92 -4.02
N TRP A 6 2.31 -8.89 -4.82
CA TRP A 6 2.83 -9.00 -6.18
C TRP A 6 4.35 -9.33 -6.24
N TRP A 7 5.13 -8.99 -5.22
CA TRP A 7 6.60 -9.12 -5.18
C TRP A 7 7.09 -10.51 -5.55
N THR A 8 6.56 -11.54 -4.89
CA THR A 8 6.93 -12.94 -5.14
C THR A 8 6.55 -13.44 -6.53
N SER A 9 5.57 -12.79 -7.18
CA SER A 9 5.13 -13.14 -8.54
C SER A 9 5.99 -12.44 -9.59
N THR A 10 6.40 -11.19 -9.34
CA THR A 10 7.25 -10.41 -10.25
C THR A 10 8.66 -10.99 -10.34
N ILE A 11 9.31 -11.33 -9.22
CA ILE A 11 10.63 -12.01 -9.26
C ILE A 11 10.54 -13.34 -10.03
N LYS A 12 9.49 -14.13 -9.79
CA LYS A 12 9.31 -15.41 -10.50
C LYS A 12 9.09 -15.24 -12.00
N SER A 13 8.49 -14.13 -12.43
CA SER A 13 8.26 -13.83 -13.84
C SER A 13 9.56 -13.39 -14.54
N CYS A 14 10.45 -12.67 -13.85
CA CYS A 14 11.70 -12.15 -14.42
C CYS A 14 12.86 -13.16 -14.44
N ASN A 15 12.67 -14.39 -13.95
CA ASN A 15 13.67 -15.46 -13.98
C ASN A 15 13.21 -16.69 -14.80
N PRO A 16 13.54 -16.77 -16.10
CA PRO A 16 13.18 -17.93 -16.94
C PRO A 16 13.95 -19.21 -16.59
N SER A 17 14.91 -19.19 -15.66
CA SER A 17 15.77 -20.33 -15.32
C SER A 17 15.17 -21.30 -14.30
N ARG A 18 13.94 -21.08 -13.82
CA ARG A 18 13.19 -22.06 -13.01
C ARG A 18 11.95 -22.55 -13.74
N GLY A 19 12.17 -23.36 -14.76
CA GLY A 19 11.12 -24.18 -15.34
C GLY A 19 10.61 -25.22 -14.34
N LYS A 20 9.30 -25.18 -14.05
CA LYS A 20 8.43 -26.36 -13.98
C LYS A 20 6.97 -25.97 -14.21
N ARG A 21 6.36 -26.70 -15.16
CA ARG A 21 4.98 -26.60 -15.66
C ARG A 21 3.95 -27.09 -14.64
N LEU A 22 2.69 -26.83 -15.02
CA LEU A 22 1.40 -27.42 -14.63
C LEU A 22 0.65 -26.60 -13.57
N GLY A 23 -0.61 -26.20 -13.73
CA GLY A 23 -1.60 -26.59 -14.74
C GLY A 23 -2.85 -25.71 -14.70
N THR A 24 -3.71 -26.00 -15.67
CA THR A 24 -4.99 -25.40 -16.06
C THR A 24 -6.10 -25.40 -14.98
N LYS A 25 -6.94 -24.35 -15.04
CA LYS A 25 -8.37 -24.14 -14.61
C LYS A 25 -9.28 -25.40 -14.57
N PRO A 26 -10.56 -25.40 -14.06
CA PRO A 26 -11.51 -24.27 -13.79
C PRO A 26 -12.49 -24.45 -12.56
N ALA A 27 -13.54 -23.60 -12.55
CA ALA A 27 -14.90 -23.73 -11.95
C ALA A 27 -15.09 -23.10 -10.54
N ILE A 28 -15.84 -22.00 -10.36
CA ILE A 28 -17.30 -21.80 -10.45
C ILE A 28 -18.09 -22.74 -9.53
N HIS A 29 -18.99 -22.11 -8.75
CA HIS A 29 -20.25 -22.60 -8.17
C HIS A 29 -20.28 -22.74 -6.64
N SER A 30 -20.98 -21.82 -5.96
CA SER A 30 -22.08 -22.15 -5.02
C SER A 30 -22.56 -20.90 -4.27
N LEU A 31 -23.65 -20.31 -4.79
CA LEU A 31 -24.65 -19.54 -4.06
C LEU A 31 -25.63 -20.56 -3.46
N GLN A 32 -25.80 -20.55 -2.13
CA GLN A 32 -26.95 -21.15 -1.42
C GLN A 32 -27.14 -20.32 -0.14
N GLU A 33 -28.13 -19.42 -0.14
CA GLU A 33 -29.47 -19.66 0.41
C GLU A 33 -29.45 -19.87 1.93
N MET A 34 -29.67 -18.78 2.67
CA MET A 34 -30.29 -18.83 3.99
C MET A 34 -31.58 -18.01 3.93
N LYS A 35 -32.63 -18.65 3.42
CA LYS A 35 -34.02 -18.29 3.72
C LYS A 35 -34.53 -19.27 4.77
N GLY A 36 -35.21 -18.74 5.78
CA GLY A 36 -36.14 -19.52 6.58
C GLY A 36 -35.70 -19.78 8.01
N LEU A 37 -35.89 -18.80 8.88
CA LEU A 37 -36.53 -19.06 10.17
C LEU A 37 -37.70 -18.09 10.31
N GLN A 38 -38.84 -18.58 9.86
CA GLN A 38 -40.16 -18.02 10.09
C GLN A 38 -40.54 -18.16 11.57
N ASN A 39 -41.26 -17.14 12.03
CA ASN A 39 -42.41 -17.24 12.92
C ASN A 39 -42.18 -17.87 14.30
N SER A 40 -41.98 -16.99 15.27
CA SER A 40 -42.70 -17.07 16.54
C SER A 40 -43.44 -15.75 16.76
N ILE A 41 -44.64 -15.69 16.20
CA ILE A 41 -45.69 -14.76 16.63
C ILE A 41 -46.24 -15.33 17.94
N LEU A 42 -46.24 -14.56 19.02
CA LEU A 42 -47.47 -14.12 19.67
C LEU A 42 -47.18 -13.45 21.02
N ASN A 43 -47.77 -12.27 21.15
CA ASN A 43 -48.49 -11.83 22.35
C ASN A 43 -47.66 -11.17 23.46
N ARG A 44 -47.50 -9.84 23.36
CA ARG A 44 -47.41 -8.95 24.53
C ARG A 44 -47.87 -7.52 24.18
N SER A 45 -49.10 -7.21 24.57
CA SER A 45 -49.62 -5.93 25.09
C SER A 45 -49.23 -4.61 24.38
N PRO A 46 -50.18 -3.87 23.76
CA PRO A 46 -49.91 -2.68 22.93
C PRO A 46 -49.96 -1.33 23.68
N LEU A 47 -49.65 -1.26 24.98
CA LEU A 47 -49.92 -0.07 25.80
C LEU A 47 -48.69 0.58 26.48
N THR A 48 -47.48 0.30 25.98
CA THR A 48 -46.23 0.88 26.50
C THR A 48 -45.29 1.34 25.38
N PHE A 49 -45.83 1.83 24.26
CA PHE A 49 -45.03 2.21 23.07
C PHE A 49 -45.00 3.72 22.76
N THR A 50 -45.58 4.57 23.61
CA THR A 50 -45.70 6.02 23.33
C THR A 50 -44.91 6.94 24.25
N LEU A 51 -44.06 6.42 25.17
CA LEU A 51 -43.32 7.27 26.12
C LEU A 51 -41.82 6.94 26.29
N THR A 52 -41.21 6.29 25.30
CA THR A 52 -39.76 5.98 25.27
C THR A 52 -39.13 6.34 23.92
N LEU A 53 -39.62 7.40 23.27
CA LEU A 53 -39.05 7.94 22.02
C LEU A 53 -38.50 9.37 22.17
N LEU A 54 -38.42 9.90 23.40
CA LEU A 54 -38.01 11.30 23.65
C LEU A 54 -36.74 11.46 24.50
N LEU A 55 -35.94 10.41 24.68
CA LEU A 55 -34.71 10.44 25.46
C LEU A 55 -33.55 9.65 24.81
N LEU A 56 -33.53 9.57 23.48
CA LEU A 56 -32.33 9.23 22.73
C LEU A 56 -31.64 10.52 22.24
N VAL A 57 -31.19 11.35 23.19
CA VAL A 57 -30.05 12.23 22.88
C VAL A 57 -28.86 11.29 22.77
N VAL A 58 -28.61 10.84 21.53
CA VAL A 58 -27.42 10.08 21.18
C VAL A 58 -26.23 10.94 21.60
N ALA A 59 -25.60 10.56 22.72
CA ALA A 59 -24.23 10.94 23.00
C ALA A 59 -23.39 10.28 21.91
N ILE A 60 -23.26 10.96 20.75
CA ILE A 60 -22.32 10.56 19.71
C ILE A 60 -20.94 10.76 20.36
N PRO A 61 -20.19 9.69 20.67
CA PRO A 61 -18.82 9.86 21.15
C PRO A 61 -18.05 10.67 20.09
N PRO A 62 -17.15 11.58 20.49
CA PRO A 62 -16.30 12.27 19.52
C PRO A 62 -15.54 11.21 18.72
N ASP A 63 -15.85 11.13 17.44
CA ASP A 63 -15.28 10.17 16.50
C ASP A 63 -13.75 10.34 16.49
N PRO A 64 -12.95 9.36 16.98
CA PRO A 64 -11.51 9.52 17.15
C PRO A 64 -10.72 9.50 15.83
N ALA A 65 -11.36 9.62 14.67
CA ALA A 65 -10.71 9.60 13.37
C ALA A 65 -11.19 10.74 12.48
N ARG A 66 -10.84 11.99 12.80
CA ARG A 66 -10.85 13.07 11.80
C ARG A 66 -9.67 12.91 10.83
N THR A 67 -9.62 11.79 10.10
CA THR A 67 -8.73 11.67 8.94
C THR A 67 -9.16 12.73 7.93
N THR A 68 -8.26 13.62 7.55
CA THR A 68 -8.58 14.64 6.55
C THR A 68 -8.87 13.97 5.20
N GLU A 69 -9.64 14.61 4.33
CA GLU A 69 -9.92 14.06 3.00
C GLU A 69 -8.64 13.77 2.19
N ARG A 70 -7.60 14.59 2.43
CA ARG A 70 -6.28 14.41 1.82
C ARG A 70 -5.53 13.18 2.34
N GLU A 71 -5.68 12.84 3.62
CA GLU A 71 -5.12 11.61 4.20
C GLU A 71 -5.79 10.37 3.60
N LYS A 72 -7.12 10.40 3.42
CA LYS A 72 -7.85 9.33 2.73
C LYS A 72 -7.41 9.18 1.28
N GLU A 73 -7.25 10.30 0.57
CA GLU A 73 -6.75 10.30 -0.81
C GLU A 73 -5.35 9.70 -0.91
N LEU A 74 -4.48 9.94 0.08
CA LEU A 74 -3.15 9.35 0.14
C LEU A 74 -3.23 7.81 0.22
N SER A 75 -4.03 7.27 1.14
CA SER A 75 -4.26 5.82 1.23
C SER A 75 -4.87 5.25 -0.05
N ARG A 76 -5.77 6.00 -0.69
CA ARG A 76 -6.40 5.60 -1.97
C ARG A 76 -5.38 5.53 -3.11
N LEU A 77 -4.42 6.45 -3.16
CA LEU A 77 -3.36 6.45 -4.18
C LEU A 77 -2.39 5.28 -3.98
N GLN A 78 -2.04 4.98 -2.73
CA GLN A 78 -1.21 3.81 -2.42
C GLN A 78 -1.91 2.50 -2.84
N ALA A 79 -3.19 2.32 -2.47
CA ALA A 79 -3.96 1.14 -2.87
C ALA A 79 -4.02 0.99 -4.40
N LYS A 80 -4.23 2.09 -5.14
CA LYS A 80 -4.19 2.06 -6.61
C LYS A 80 -2.83 1.69 -7.18
N ALA A 81 -1.74 2.05 -6.52
CA ALA A 81 -0.40 1.64 -6.95
C ALA A 81 -0.20 0.13 -6.76
N GLU A 82 -0.63 -0.40 -5.63
CA GLU A 82 -0.60 -1.84 -5.34
C GLU A 82 -1.49 -2.65 -6.30
N ASP A 83 -2.70 -2.17 -6.57
CA ASP A 83 -3.62 -2.77 -7.53
C ASP A 83 -3.06 -2.77 -8.96
N ALA A 84 -2.40 -1.68 -9.37
CA ALA A 84 -1.75 -1.60 -10.68
C ALA A 84 -0.59 -2.59 -10.79
N MET A 85 0.24 -2.72 -9.75
CA MET A 85 1.28 -3.77 -9.71
C MET A 85 0.69 -5.17 -9.77
N ALA A 86 -0.38 -5.44 -9.04
CA ALA A 86 -1.05 -6.74 -9.07
C ALA A 86 -1.62 -7.09 -10.46
N GLN A 87 -1.93 -6.06 -11.27
CA GLN A 87 -2.37 -6.20 -12.66
C GLN A 87 -1.21 -6.26 -13.67
N GLY A 88 0.05 -6.19 -13.22
CA GLY A 88 1.21 -6.16 -14.09
C GLY A 88 1.43 -4.81 -14.80
N ASP A 89 0.93 -3.72 -14.22
CA ASP A 89 1.11 -2.34 -14.71
C ASP A 89 2.04 -1.53 -13.79
N PRO A 90 3.36 -1.73 -13.89
CA PRO A 90 4.32 -0.96 -13.10
C PRO A 90 4.36 0.53 -13.44
N GLN A 91 4.00 0.90 -14.67
CA GLN A 91 3.94 2.31 -15.06
C GLN A 91 2.77 3.03 -14.37
N GLY A 92 1.60 2.39 -14.31
CA GLY A 92 0.44 2.85 -13.55
C GLY A 92 0.72 2.91 -12.05
N ALA A 93 1.45 1.91 -11.52
CA ALA A 93 1.88 1.92 -10.13
C ALA A 93 2.79 3.12 -9.81
N ALA A 94 3.81 3.35 -10.63
CA ALA A 94 4.72 4.49 -10.51
C ALA A 94 3.96 5.83 -10.51
N ASN A 95 2.97 6.00 -11.39
CA ASN A 95 2.18 7.22 -11.45
C ASN A 95 1.37 7.45 -10.16
N ASN A 96 0.63 6.43 -9.71
CA ASN A 96 -0.20 6.55 -8.51
C ASN A 96 0.63 6.82 -7.26
N ILE A 97 1.74 6.11 -7.07
CA ILE A 97 2.60 6.33 -5.90
C ILE A 97 3.37 7.65 -5.98
N GLY A 98 3.77 8.09 -7.18
CA GLY A 98 4.38 9.41 -7.37
C GLY A 98 3.43 10.55 -7.02
N ARG A 99 2.13 10.40 -7.33
CA ARG A 99 1.08 11.33 -6.87
C ARG A 99 0.90 11.28 -5.35
N ALA A 100 0.99 10.10 -4.73
CA ALA A 100 0.96 9.97 -3.28
C ALA A 100 2.15 10.70 -2.64
N ALA A 101 3.36 10.60 -3.21
CA ALA A 101 4.55 11.32 -2.75
C ALA A 101 4.36 12.86 -2.80
N LEU A 102 3.75 13.36 -3.89
CA LEU A 102 3.44 14.79 -4.02
C LEU A 102 2.41 15.24 -2.97
N LEU A 103 1.36 14.46 -2.74
CA LEU A 103 0.35 14.76 -1.73
C LEU A 103 0.93 14.71 -0.32
N ALA A 104 1.75 13.70 -0.01
CA ALA A 104 2.48 13.62 1.25
C ALA A 104 3.36 14.86 1.47
N SER A 105 4.05 15.34 0.42
CA SER A 105 4.86 16.56 0.52
C SER A 105 4.02 17.82 0.77
N GLN A 106 2.80 17.89 0.24
CA GLN A 106 1.87 18.98 0.53
C GLN A 106 1.38 18.91 1.99
N LEU A 107 1.11 17.71 2.50
CA LEU A 107 0.69 17.48 3.88
C LEU A 107 1.80 17.78 4.89
N ASP A 108 3.04 17.43 4.56
CA ASP A 108 4.25 17.71 5.35
C ASP A 108 4.40 19.20 5.64
N LYS A 109 4.29 20.03 4.59
CA LYS A 109 4.36 21.51 4.67
C LYS A 109 3.25 22.14 5.53
N GLN A 110 2.15 21.43 5.71
CA GLN A 110 0.99 21.91 6.47
C GLN A 110 0.95 21.34 7.89
N SER A 111 1.91 20.49 8.26
CA SER A 111 1.79 19.64 9.45
C SER A 111 2.12 20.39 10.76
N ASP A 112 1.33 20.07 11.78
CA ASP A 112 1.63 20.34 13.19
C ASP A 112 2.18 19.05 13.82
N ALA A 113 2.88 19.15 14.95
CA ALA A 113 3.58 18.04 15.62
C ALA A 113 2.72 16.80 15.97
N THR A 114 1.39 16.90 15.86
CA THR A 114 0.44 15.80 16.14
C THR A 114 0.06 14.98 14.91
N ARG A 115 0.63 15.26 13.73
CA ARG A 115 0.28 14.59 12.47
C ARG A 115 1.24 13.45 12.12
N PRO A 116 0.82 12.50 11.24
CA PRO A 116 1.69 11.45 10.74
C PRO A 116 3.00 12.00 10.18
N PRO A 117 4.11 11.21 10.20
CA PRO A 117 5.41 11.67 9.72
C PRO A 117 5.46 11.70 8.19
N TYR A 118 4.78 12.69 7.60
CA TYR A 118 4.65 12.85 6.16
C TYR A 118 6.00 12.96 5.46
N ARG A 119 7.01 13.54 6.11
CA ARG A 119 8.38 13.56 5.60
C ARG A 119 8.93 12.17 5.28
N ILE A 120 8.75 11.20 6.18
CA ILE A 120 9.17 9.81 5.97
C ILE A 120 8.39 9.21 4.79
N MET A 121 7.08 9.47 4.74
CA MET A 121 6.22 8.98 3.66
C MET A 121 6.61 9.52 2.29
N VAL A 122 7.04 10.80 2.20
CA VAL A 122 7.55 11.38 0.95
C VAL A 122 8.72 10.58 0.43
N ASP A 123 9.73 10.36 1.27
CA ASP A 123 10.93 9.64 0.86
C ASP A 123 10.63 8.15 0.56
N LEU A 124 9.79 7.49 1.35
CA LEU A 124 9.31 6.13 1.07
C LEU A 124 8.59 6.03 -0.29
N PHE A 125 7.61 6.90 -0.55
CA PHE A 125 6.85 6.86 -1.81
C PHE A 125 7.71 7.23 -3.03
N ARG A 126 8.71 8.09 -2.86
CA ARG A 126 9.71 8.33 -3.91
C ARG A 126 10.57 7.10 -4.16
N ALA A 127 10.98 6.37 -3.12
CA ALA A 127 11.70 5.12 -3.30
C ALA A 127 10.89 4.13 -4.14
N GLN A 128 9.62 3.92 -3.78
CA GLN A 128 8.68 3.06 -4.50
C GLN A 128 8.47 3.50 -5.96
N GLU A 129 8.28 4.81 -6.19
CA GLU A 129 8.13 5.37 -7.53
C GLU A 129 9.32 5.01 -8.43
N GLN A 130 10.55 5.18 -7.95
CA GLN A 130 11.74 4.87 -8.73
C GLN A 130 11.84 3.38 -9.05
N VAL A 131 11.52 2.51 -8.08
CA VAL A 131 11.52 1.07 -8.29
C VAL A 131 10.48 0.67 -9.34
N TYR A 132 9.24 1.16 -9.24
CA TYR A 132 8.21 0.86 -10.24
C TYR A 132 8.58 1.33 -11.64
N ARG A 133 9.19 2.52 -11.76
CA ARG A 133 9.71 3.01 -13.05
C ARG A 133 10.82 2.11 -13.59
N ALA A 134 11.73 1.66 -12.73
CA ALA A 134 12.79 0.76 -13.11
C ALA A 134 12.23 -0.57 -13.63
N ILE A 135 11.25 -1.16 -12.94
CA ILE A 135 10.53 -2.37 -13.37
C ILE A 135 9.88 -2.16 -14.73
N ALA A 136 9.14 -1.05 -14.92
CA ALA A 136 8.47 -0.76 -16.18
C ALA A 136 9.45 -0.68 -17.36
N LEU A 137 10.58 0.01 -17.18
CA LEU A 137 11.61 0.15 -18.21
C LEU A 137 12.35 -1.17 -18.46
N PHE A 138 12.61 -1.96 -17.41
CA PHE A 138 13.23 -3.27 -17.57
C PHE A 138 12.35 -4.21 -18.39
N GLN A 139 11.04 -4.26 -18.11
CA GLN A 139 10.07 -5.02 -18.90
C GLN A 139 10.02 -4.54 -20.36
N GLN A 140 9.99 -3.23 -20.59
CA GLN A 140 10.01 -2.66 -21.94
C GLN A 140 11.30 -2.98 -22.72
N SER A 141 12.42 -3.15 -22.02
CA SER A 141 13.69 -3.55 -22.63
C SER A 141 13.77 -5.03 -23.01
N GLY A 142 12.74 -5.81 -22.71
CA GLY A 142 12.73 -7.27 -22.85
C GLY A 142 13.54 -7.96 -21.77
N GLU A 143 13.62 -7.37 -20.58
CA GLU A 143 14.21 -7.96 -19.36
C GLU A 143 15.67 -8.43 -19.55
N ARG A 144 16.46 -7.66 -20.29
CA ARG A 144 17.85 -8.02 -20.60
C ARG A 144 18.79 -7.67 -19.46
N THR A 145 19.60 -8.63 -19.05
CA THR A 145 20.72 -8.45 -18.11
C THR A 145 22.06 -8.43 -18.85
N PRO A 146 23.00 -7.51 -18.53
CA PRO A 146 22.87 -6.46 -17.52
C PRO A 146 21.86 -5.39 -17.93
N ALA A 147 21.15 -4.84 -16.94
CA ALA A 147 20.19 -3.77 -17.17
C ALA A 147 20.90 -2.49 -17.67
N SER A 148 20.16 -1.64 -18.36
CA SER A 148 20.71 -0.38 -18.84
C SER A 148 21.08 0.55 -17.68
N SER A 149 22.04 1.45 -17.91
CA SER A 149 22.46 2.45 -16.92
C SER A 149 21.29 3.32 -16.42
N GLY A 150 20.29 3.57 -17.26
CA GLY A 150 19.07 4.29 -16.86
C GLY A 150 18.25 3.52 -15.82
N ILE A 151 18.06 2.22 -16.00
CA ILE A 151 17.33 1.35 -15.05
C ILE A 151 18.10 1.28 -13.72
N CYS A 152 19.42 1.07 -13.78
CA CYS A 152 20.24 1.02 -12.57
C CYS A 152 20.32 2.36 -11.83
N SER A 153 20.30 3.48 -12.56
CA SER A 153 20.21 4.82 -11.97
C SER A 153 18.90 5.03 -11.20
N LEU A 154 17.77 4.55 -11.73
CA LEU A 154 16.49 4.60 -11.02
C LEU A 154 16.53 3.78 -9.73
N LEU A 155 17.07 2.56 -9.76
CA LEU A 155 17.24 1.76 -8.55
C LEU A 155 18.16 2.44 -7.53
N SER A 156 19.26 3.07 -7.98
CA SER A 156 20.15 3.84 -7.10
C SER A 156 19.44 5.03 -6.45
N GLN A 157 18.61 5.76 -7.19
CA GLN A 157 17.79 6.85 -6.64
C GLN A 157 16.74 6.31 -5.65
N GLY A 158 16.11 5.18 -5.96
CA GLY A 158 15.19 4.49 -5.07
C GLY A 158 15.85 4.15 -3.72
N ARG A 159 17.06 3.58 -3.78
CA ARG A 159 17.90 3.28 -2.61
C ARG A 159 18.19 4.52 -1.76
N GLN A 160 18.60 5.62 -2.40
CA GLN A 160 18.88 6.88 -1.70
C GLN A 160 17.65 7.45 -1.00
N HIS A 161 16.48 7.39 -1.63
CA HIS A 161 15.22 7.79 -1.01
C HIS A 161 14.85 6.90 0.18
N ALA A 162 15.02 5.58 0.08
CA ALA A 162 14.78 4.68 1.20
C ALA A 162 15.71 4.99 2.39
N PHE A 163 17.00 5.24 2.15
CA PHE A 163 17.91 5.66 3.22
C PHE A 163 17.48 6.97 3.89
N ARG A 164 17.07 7.99 3.13
CA ARG A 164 16.54 9.24 3.71
C ARG A 164 15.28 9.03 4.52
N ALA A 165 14.40 8.10 4.13
CA ALA A 165 13.22 7.76 4.92
C ALA A 165 13.60 7.13 6.27
N LEU A 166 14.65 6.28 6.31
CA LEU A 166 15.17 5.72 7.56
C LEU A 166 15.85 6.78 8.44
N GLU A 167 16.63 7.70 7.85
CA GLU A 167 17.30 8.78 8.58
C GLU A 167 16.33 9.75 9.27
N ASN A 168 15.17 9.99 8.65
CA ASN A 168 14.14 10.91 9.19
C ASN A 168 13.30 10.30 10.32
N HIS A 169 13.66 9.13 10.84
CA HIS A 169 12.98 8.49 11.96
C HIS A 169 13.34 9.19 13.29
N SER A 170 12.51 10.14 13.74
CA SER A 170 12.65 10.75 15.07
C SER A 170 11.83 10.01 16.11
N VAL A 171 12.48 9.57 17.19
CA VAL A 171 11.84 8.84 18.29
C VAL A 171 11.03 9.82 19.16
N THR A 172 9.72 9.83 18.97
CA THR A 172 8.77 10.49 19.89
C THR A 172 7.70 9.48 20.30
N THR A 173 7.38 9.44 21.59
CA THR A 173 6.52 8.41 22.20
C THR A 173 5.09 8.44 21.66
N ALA A 174 4.61 9.61 21.20
CA ALA A 174 3.33 9.74 20.52
C ALA A 174 3.49 9.39 19.03
N GLY A 175 2.71 8.41 18.56
CA GLY A 175 2.75 7.98 17.16
C GLY A 175 3.79 6.91 16.82
N GLN A 176 4.52 6.36 17.81
CA GLN A 176 5.57 5.36 17.59
C GLN A 176 5.14 4.19 16.70
N ALA A 177 3.91 3.67 16.84
CA ALA A 177 3.41 2.59 16.00
C ALA A 177 3.38 2.93 14.49
N VAL A 178 3.07 4.19 14.14
CA VAL A 178 3.09 4.67 12.75
C VAL A 178 4.52 4.79 12.25
N TYR A 179 5.42 5.28 13.09
CA TYR A 179 6.85 5.36 12.79
C TYR A 179 7.48 3.97 12.58
N ASP A 180 7.21 3.03 13.48
CA ASP A 180 7.68 1.64 13.38
C ASP A 180 7.17 0.98 12.10
N HIS A 181 5.90 1.23 11.77
CA HIS A 181 5.31 0.73 10.54
C HIS A 181 6.00 1.27 9.28
N LEU A 182 6.21 2.59 9.20
CA LEU A 182 6.89 3.21 8.07
C LEU A 182 8.36 2.82 7.98
N HIS A 183 9.03 2.67 9.13
CA HIS A 183 10.40 2.17 9.19
C HIS A 183 10.47 0.76 8.63
N GLN A 184 9.59 -0.15 9.09
CA GLN A 184 9.52 -1.51 8.57
C GLN A 184 9.29 -1.52 7.05
N GLN A 185 8.31 -0.76 6.55
CA GLN A 185 8.05 -0.68 5.12
C GLN A 185 9.28 -0.18 4.35
N THR A 186 9.97 0.83 4.88
CA THR A 186 11.17 1.38 4.24
C THR A 186 12.30 0.36 4.19
N THR A 187 12.51 -0.42 5.25
CA THR A 187 13.50 -1.51 5.27
C THR A 187 13.16 -2.59 4.24
N GLU A 188 11.90 -3.04 4.18
CA GLU A 188 11.44 -4.01 3.18
C GLU A 188 11.68 -3.50 1.74
N TRP A 189 11.41 -2.22 1.49
CA TRP A 189 11.66 -1.60 0.18
C TRP A 189 13.15 -1.45 -0.14
N LEU A 190 14.00 -1.23 0.86
CA LEU A 190 15.44 -1.18 0.68
C LEU A 190 16.00 -2.55 0.27
N GLU A 191 15.52 -3.62 0.91
CA GLU A 191 15.87 -5.01 0.55
C GLU A 191 15.45 -5.30 -0.90
N ILE A 192 14.21 -4.96 -1.26
CA ILE A 192 13.69 -5.04 -2.63
C ILE A 192 14.64 -4.36 -3.64
N VAL A 193 15.06 -3.13 -3.37
CA VAL A 193 15.96 -2.39 -4.27
C VAL A 193 17.29 -3.11 -4.43
N GLN A 194 17.86 -3.62 -3.33
CA GLN A 194 19.15 -4.34 -3.35
C GLN A 194 19.05 -5.65 -4.12
N GLU A 195 17.97 -6.41 -3.92
CA GLU A 195 17.68 -7.64 -4.67
C GLU A 195 17.61 -7.35 -6.18
N LEU A 196 16.89 -6.30 -6.61
CA LEU A 196 16.82 -5.93 -8.03
C LEU A 196 18.17 -5.46 -8.58
N GLN A 197 18.94 -4.69 -7.81
CA GLN A 197 20.28 -4.26 -8.24
C GLN A 197 21.20 -5.45 -8.50
N GLN A 198 21.12 -6.47 -7.65
CA GLN A 198 21.89 -7.70 -7.80
C GLN A 198 21.36 -8.55 -8.96
N GLU A 199 20.05 -8.78 -9.03
CA GLU A 199 19.43 -9.64 -10.05
C GLU A 199 19.60 -9.07 -11.46
N TRP A 200 19.51 -7.75 -11.62
CA TRP A 200 19.61 -7.08 -12.90
C TRP A 200 21.04 -6.69 -13.29
N ASP A 201 22.03 -7.16 -12.53
CA ASP A 201 23.46 -6.93 -12.74
C ASP A 201 23.79 -5.43 -12.91
N CYS A 202 23.30 -4.63 -11.96
CA CYS A 202 23.66 -3.23 -11.87
C CYS A 202 25.06 -3.11 -11.28
N THR A 203 26.08 -3.25 -12.12
CA THR A 203 27.47 -2.95 -11.77
C THR A 203 27.57 -1.52 -11.25
N GLN A 204 28.00 -1.36 -9.99
CA GLN A 204 28.23 -0.07 -9.34
C GLN A 204 29.48 0.62 -9.88
#